data_AF-A0AAU3DQK2-F1
#
_entry.id   AF-A0AAU3DQK2-F1
#
_cell.length_a   1.000
_cell.length_b   1.000
_cell.length_c   1.000
_cell.angle_alpha   90.00
_cell.angle_beta   90.00
_cell.angle_gamma   90.00
#
_symmetry.space_group_name_H-M   'P 1'
#
loop_
_entity.id
_entity.type
_entity.pdbx_description
1 polymer ?
#
loop_
_entity_poly.entity_id
_entity_poly.type
_entity_poly.pdbx_seq_one_letter_code
_entity_poly.pdbx_strand_id
1 'polypeptide(L)'
;MSGSPKYTTVALDAARRAQVEAARRRREEERRRRQEEARQRRLDAGIVAATARRDALTARLRHLADTSRALPQGAEVTAEVARLAALPQPADEAGLARTGGELRRAERRADALTAAVAGELTRREHGRALDLILEPLQELVDRERLDPAGHRSVAALRAEAQDRTGDARRFAETHQRLGAAVGAHLETVRDRQGQLLRLATETDELASRLAVVLTDAEAAGVAVAEAAELRVEVDDLREERDAGNLSRWEHRVDGLRRRVEAVTADVDARLDQLERMAVIVEAASAALPAAGLRVVSGSLAERDSTVVFVAQRADGSAIELTVHAGDGRGNRLEYRSDGVDTVVETSPDGETFRCDLTEELLERFHTQLGRQGVAADGLHWEGKPGQPRPPARQARERAGHDDRSRQ
;
A
#
# COMPACT_ATOMS: atom_id res chain seq x y z
N MET A 1 34.87 -98.00 -85.89
CA MET A 1 36.31 -97.69 -85.73
C MET A 1 36.42 -96.35 -85.02
N SER A 2 37.19 -96.35 -83.94
CA SER A 2 37.39 -95.24 -83.00
C SER A 2 38.09 -94.04 -83.66
N GLY A 3 37.58 -92.83 -83.40
CA GLY A 3 38.20 -91.57 -83.79
C GLY A 3 38.41 -90.68 -82.57
N SER A 4 39.11 -91.20 -81.56
CA SER A 4 39.54 -90.45 -80.37
C SER A 4 40.06 -89.05 -80.73
N PRO A 5 39.73 -88.01 -79.94
CA PRO A 5 40.29 -86.68 -80.15
C PRO A 5 41.83 -86.73 -80.09
N LYS A 6 42.46 -86.29 -81.17
CA LYS A 6 43.92 -86.21 -81.30
C LYS A 6 44.41 -84.98 -80.54
N TYR A 7 44.93 -85.19 -79.34
CA TYR A 7 45.66 -84.15 -78.62
C TYR A 7 47.15 -84.30 -78.89
N THR A 8 47.78 -83.22 -79.35
CA THR A 8 49.24 -83.12 -79.41
C THR A 8 49.71 -82.44 -78.12
N THR A 9 50.47 -83.17 -77.31
CA THR A 9 51.21 -82.61 -76.19
C THR A 9 52.44 -81.89 -76.72
N VAL A 10 52.39 -80.56 -76.77
CA VAL A 10 53.53 -79.72 -77.10
C VAL A 10 54.37 -79.54 -75.83
N ALA A 11 55.51 -80.23 -75.76
CA ALA A 11 56.47 -80.01 -74.68
C ALA A 11 57.30 -78.78 -75.02
N LEU A 12 57.19 -77.73 -74.19
CA LEU A 12 58.08 -76.56 -74.25
C LEU A 12 59.53 -77.04 -74.12
N ASP A 13 60.40 -76.61 -75.03
CA ASP A 13 61.85 -76.78 -74.92
C ASP A 13 62.35 -76.15 -73.59
N ALA A 14 63.38 -76.75 -72.99
CA ALA A 14 63.96 -76.37 -71.71
C ALA A 14 64.28 -74.85 -71.60
N ALA A 15 64.70 -74.21 -72.70
CA ALA A 15 64.96 -72.77 -72.75
C ALA A 15 63.68 -71.93 -72.57
N ARG A 16 62.54 -72.39 -73.11
CA ARG A 16 61.24 -71.70 -72.99
C ARG A 16 60.62 -71.86 -71.59
N ARG A 17 60.86 -72.99 -70.90
CA ARG A 17 60.45 -73.20 -69.50
C ARG A 17 61.22 -72.29 -68.54
N ALA A 18 62.53 -72.17 -68.71
CA ALA A 18 63.37 -71.27 -67.92
C ALA A 18 62.95 -69.79 -68.05
N GLN A 19 62.56 -69.35 -69.26
CA GLN A 19 62.05 -67.99 -69.47
C GLN A 19 60.70 -67.73 -68.76
N VAL A 20 59.78 -68.70 -68.74
CA VAL A 20 58.48 -68.56 -68.07
C VAL A 20 58.64 -68.56 -66.55
N GLU A 21 59.53 -69.37 -65.98
CA GLU A 21 59.85 -69.35 -64.55
C GLU A 21 60.55 -68.05 -64.12
N ALA A 22 61.49 -67.54 -64.92
CA ALA A 22 62.12 -66.25 -64.67
C ALA A 22 61.10 -65.09 -64.73
N ALA A 23 60.16 -65.13 -65.69
CA ALA A 23 59.07 -64.16 -65.76
C ALA A 23 58.10 -64.27 -64.57
N ARG A 24 57.84 -65.48 -64.06
CA ARG A 24 57.01 -65.70 -62.87
C ARG A 24 57.67 -65.16 -61.60
N ARG A 25 58.97 -65.39 -61.40
CA ARG A 25 59.74 -64.82 -60.27
C ARG A 25 59.73 -63.30 -60.29
N ARG A 26 59.99 -62.68 -61.45
CA ARG A 26 59.90 -61.20 -61.60
C ARG A 26 58.51 -60.66 -61.27
N ARG A 27 57.43 -61.32 -61.71
CA ARG A 27 56.04 -60.92 -61.37
C ARG A 27 55.71 -61.15 -59.89
N GLU A 28 56.27 -62.17 -59.26
CA GLU A 28 56.10 -62.42 -57.82
C GLU A 28 56.87 -61.39 -56.97
N GLU A 29 58.11 -61.06 -57.34
CA GLU A 29 58.91 -59.99 -56.73
C GLU A 29 58.26 -58.62 -56.92
N GLU A 30 57.77 -58.30 -58.13
CA GLU A 30 57.07 -57.04 -58.39
C GLU A 30 55.74 -56.96 -57.63
N ARG A 31 55.00 -58.07 -57.50
CA ARG A 31 53.80 -58.13 -56.64
C ARG A 31 54.15 -57.92 -55.16
N ARG A 32 55.22 -58.53 -54.65
CA ARG A 32 55.69 -58.33 -53.27
C ARG A 32 56.10 -56.87 -53.02
N ARG A 33 56.89 -56.29 -53.93
CA ARG A 33 57.29 -54.88 -53.87
C ARG A 33 56.09 -53.94 -53.89
N ARG A 34 55.13 -54.15 -54.80
CA ARG A 34 53.89 -53.34 -54.85
C ARG A 34 53.04 -53.53 -53.59
N GLN A 35 52.99 -54.73 -53.02
CA GLN A 35 52.29 -54.99 -51.75
C GLN A 35 52.97 -54.29 -50.57
N GLU A 36 54.30 -54.32 -50.49
CA GLU A 36 55.09 -53.61 -49.48
C GLU A 36 54.96 -52.08 -49.62
N GLU A 37 55.07 -51.55 -50.85
CA GLU A 37 54.85 -50.12 -51.12
C GLU A 37 53.42 -49.69 -50.75
N ALA A 38 52.41 -50.51 -51.09
CA ALA A 38 51.02 -50.24 -50.70
C ALA A 38 50.81 -50.33 -49.18
N ARG A 39 51.49 -51.26 -48.49
CA ARG A 39 51.47 -51.38 -47.03
C ARG A 39 52.10 -50.15 -46.37
N GLN A 40 53.27 -49.73 -46.84
CA GLN A 40 53.96 -48.54 -46.34
C GLN A 40 53.11 -47.29 -46.55
N ARG A 41 52.54 -47.07 -47.75
CA ARG A 41 51.64 -45.94 -48.01
C ARG A 41 50.42 -45.92 -47.09
N ARG A 42 49.84 -47.09 -46.78
CA ARG A 42 48.72 -47.20 -45.83
C ARG A 42 49.15 -46.86 -44.40
N LEU A 43 50.33 -47.30 -43.99
CA LEU A 43 50.90 -46.97 -42.68
C LEU A 43 51.14 -45.45 -42.58
N ASP A 44 51.82 -44.85 -43.56
CA ASP A 44 52.12 -43.41 -43.59
C ASP A 44 50.83 -42.58 -43.56
N ALA A 45 49.84 -42.92 -44.39
CA ALA A 45 48.54 -42.26 -44.40
C ALA A 45 47.82 -42.41 -43.04
N GLY A 46 47.94 -43.58 -42.41
CA GLY A 46 47.41 -43.85 -41.07
C GLY A 46 48.08 -42.99 -39.99
N ILE A 47 49.41 -42.84 -40.04
CA ILE A 47 50.18 -42.00 -39.11
C ILE A 47 49.75 -40.52 -39.26
N VAL A 48 49.62 -40.03 -40.50
CA VAL A 48 49.16 -38.66 -40.78
C VAL A 48 47.74 -38.44 -40.24
N ALA A 49 46.81 -39.36 -40.49
CA ALA A 49 45.44 -39.26 -40.00
C ALA A 49 45.36 -39.30 -38.47
N ALA A 50 46.14 -40.17 -37.81
CA ALA A 50 46.21 -40.25 -36.36
C ALA A 50 46.78 -38.96 -35.74
N THR A 51 47.79 -38.36 -36.37
CA THR A 51 48.39 -37.10 -35.95
C THR A 51 47.39 -35.95 -36.06
N ALA A 52 46.73 -35.80 -37.21
CA ALA A 52 45.70 -34.77 -37.41
C ALA A 52 44.55 -34.90 -36.41
N ARG A 53 44.11 -36.14 -36.12
CA ARG A 53 43.07 -36.41 -35.12
C ARG A 53 43.52 -36.04 -33.70
N ARG A 54 44.75 -36.37 -33.32
CA ARG A 54 45.34 -35.98 -32.03
C ARG A 54 45.38 -34.46 -31.89
N ASP A 55 45.83 -33.76 -32.92
CA ASP A 55 46.01 -32.31 -32.89
C ASP A 55 44.64 -31.60 -32.81
N ALA A 56 43.64 -32.07 -33.57
CA ALA A 56 42.26 -31.59 -33.49
C ALA A 56 41.65 -31.81 -32.09
N LEU A 57 41.82 -32.99 -31.51
CA LEU A 57 41.32 -33.28 -30.16
C LEU A 57 42.04 -32.44 -29.10
N THR A 58 43.35 -32.24 -29.24
CA THR A 58 44.15 -31.39 -28.36
C THR A 58 43.68 -29.93 -28.41
N ALA A 59 43.42 -29.40 -29.61
CA ALA A 59 42.88 -28.06 -29.78
C ALA A 59 41.50 -27.90 -29.11
N ARG A 60 40.61 -28.89 -29.29
CA ARG A 60 39.30 -28.92 -28.63
C ARG A 60 39.42 -28.92 -27.10
N LEU A 61 40.28 -29.76 -26.53
CA LEU A 61 40.46 -29.83 -25.08
C LEU A 61 41.14 -28.59 -24.50
N ARG A 62 42.04 -27.93 -25.24
CA ARG A 62 42.61 -26.62 -24.82
C ARG A 62 41.53 -25.55 -24.73
N HIS A 63 40.66 -25.47 -25.73
CA HIS A 63 39.51 -24.55 -25.68
C HIS A 63 38.62 -24.85 -24.47
N LEU A 64 38.32 -26.13 -24.21
CA LEU A 64 37.57 -26.55 -23.04
C LEU A 64 38.28 -26.19 -21.71
N ALA A 65 39.61 -26.30 -21.66
CA ALA A 65 40.40 -25.94 -20.48
C ALA A 65 40.29 -24.44 -20.16
N ASP A 66 40.30 -23.60 -21.20
CA ASP A 66 40.13 -22.16 -21.03
C ASP A 66 38.74 -21.80 -20.49
N THR A 67 37.67 -22.41 -21.03
CA THR A 67 36.30 -22.20 -20.54
C THR A 67 36.09 -22.75 -19.13
N SER A 68 36.77 -23.84 -18.77
CA SER A 68 36.59 -24.53 -17.48
C SER A 68 37.57 -24.08 -16.38
N ARG A 69 38.41 -23.08 -16.62
CA ARG A 69 39.48 -22.66 -15.71
C ARG A 69 39.00 -22.33 -14.28
N ALA A 70 37.81 -21.75 -14.15
CA ALA A 70 37.18 -21.41 -12.86
C ALA A 70 36.16 -22.45 -12.38
N LEU A 71 36.13 -23.63 -13.01
CA LEU A 71 35.22 -24.73 -12.71
C LEU A 71 35.98 -25.86 -12.00
N PRO A 72 35.31 -26.72 -11.20
CA PRO A 72 35.94 -27.89 -10.57
C PRO A 72 36.62 -28.83 -11.58
N GLN A 73 36.09 -28.92 -12.81
CA GLN A 73 36.58 -29.81 -13.86
C GLN A 73 37.84 -29.29 -14.57
N GLY A 74 38.26 -28.04 -14.35
CA GLY A 74 39.37 -27.42 -15.09
C GLY A 74 40.71 -28.17 -14.96
N ALA A 75 40.98 -28.72 -13.77
CA ALA A 75 42.18 -29.52 -13.53
C ALA A 75 42.17 -30.84 -14.32
N GLU A 76 41.02 -31.52 -14.39
CA GLU A 76 40.87 -32.77 -15.15
C GLU A 76 41.01 -32.54 -16.66
N VAL A 77 40.44 -31.46 -17.17
CA VAL A 77 40.56 -31.09 -18.59
C VAL A 77 42.02 -30.79 -18.94
N THR A 78 42.72 -30.04 -18.09
CA THR A 78 44.15 -29.72 -18.28
C THR A 78 45.03 -30.97 -18.25
N ALA A 79 44.73 -31.92 -17.34
CA ALA A 79 45.44 -33.19 -17.28
C ALA A 79 45.23 -34.04 -18.54
N GLU A 80 44.02 -34.07 -19.09
CA GLU A 80 43.74 -34.82 -20.34
C GLU A 80 44.41 -34.17 -21.57
N VAL A 81 44.52 -32.84 -21.62
CA VAL A 81 45.34 -32.13 -22.62
C VAL A 81 46.80 -32.59 -22.56
N ALA A 82 47.39 -32.60 -21.35
CA ALA A 82 48.77 -33.02 -21.15
C ALA A 82 48.98 -34.50 -21.53
N ARG A 83 48.03 -35.37 -21.19
CA ARG A 83 48.04 -36.80 -21.55
C ARG A 83 48.02 -37.01 -23.07
N LEU A 84 47.16 -36.30 -23.81
CA LEU A 84 47.13 -36.37 -25.27
C LEU A 84 48.41 -35.88 -25.92
N ALA A 85 48.99 -34.80 -25.39
CA ALA A 85 50.26 -34.26 -25.87
C ALA A 85 51.42 -35.25 -25.67
N ALA A 86 51.35 -36.11 -24.64
CA ALA A 86 52.34 -37.13 -24.35
C ALA A 86 52.19 -38.43 -25.16
N LEU A 87 51.15 -38.56 -26.02
CA LEU A 87 50.97 -39.76 -26.83
C LEU A 87 52.11 -39.93 -27.86
N PRO A 88 52.79 -41.08 -27.90
CA PRO A 88 53.90 -41.32 -28.81
C PRO A 88 53.42 -41.38 -30.27
N GLN A 89 54.28 -40.92 -31.18
CA GLN A 89 54.04 -41.06 -32.62
C GLN A 89 54.16 -42.54 -33.02
N PRO A 90 53.18 -43.11 -33.75
CA PRO A 90 53.26 -44.49 -34.20
C PRO A 90 54.35 -44.67 -35.26
N ALA A 91 55.21 -45.66 -35.08
CA ALA A 91 56.29 -46.01 -36.03
C ALA A 91 55.99 -47.28 -36.86
N ASP A 92 55.00 -48.07 -36.44
CA ASP A 92 54.61 -49.34 -37.04
C ASP A 92 53.08 -49.54 -36.96
N GLU A 93 52.57 -50.60 -37.61
CA GLU A 93 51.14 -50.91 -37.63
C GLU A 93 50.58 -51.20 -36.23
N ALA A 94 51.36 -51.86 -35.36
CA ALA A 94 50.96 -52.15 -33.99
C ALA A 94 50.86 -50.88 -33.15
N GLY A 95 51.83 -49.97 -33.29
CA GLY A 95 51.82 -48.63 -32.71
C GLY A 95 50.64 -47.83 -33.19
N LEU A 96 50.35 -47.83 -34.50
CA LEU A 96 49.20 -47.14 -35.07
C LEU A 96 47.87 -47.65 -34.48
N ALA A 97 47.72 -48.98 -34.34
CA ALA A 97 46.54 -49.57 -33.72
C ALA A 97 46.40 -49.17 -32.24
N ARG A 98 47.50 -49.16 -31.47
CA ARG A 98 47.52 -48.70 -30.07
C ARG A 98 47.16 -47.22 -29.95
N THR A 99 47.80 -46.34 -30.72
CA THR A 99 47.52 -44.90 -30.75
C THR A 99 46.07 -44.64 -31.15
N GLY A 100 45.52 -45.36 -32.14
CA GLY A 100 44.11 -45.27 -32.50
C GLY A 100 43.17 -45.70 -31.37
N GLY A 101 43.54 -46.68 -30.55
CA GLY A 101 42.82 -47.09 -29.36
C GLY A 101 42.79 -46.00 -28.27
N GLU A 102 43.95 -45.40 -27.97
CA GLU A 102 44.07 -44.30 -27.01
C GLU A 102 43.33 -43.05 -27.48
N LEU A 103 43.42 -42.68 -28.76
CA LEU A 103 42.66 -41.54 -29.32
C LEU A 103 41.15 -41.73 -29.16
N ARG A 104 40.61 -42.92 -29.44
CA ARG A 104 39.18 -43.20 -29.22
C ARG A 104 38.78 -43.13 -27.73
N ARG A 105 39.68 -43.50 -26.81
CA ARG A 105 39.44 -43.36 -25.37
C ARG A 105 39.44 -41.89 -24.95
N ALA A 106 40.41 -41.12 -25.44
CA ALA A 106 40.53 -39.70 -25.17
C ALA A 106 39.36 -38.90 -25.75
N GLU A 107 38.83 -39.28 -26.91
CA GLU A 107 37.60 -38.67 -27.45
C GLU A 107 36.40 -38.89 -26.54
N ARG A 108 36.15 -40.14 -26.12
CA ARG A 108 35.06 -40.43 -25.18
C ARG A 108 35.24 -39.66 -23.87
N ARG A 109 36.48 -39.53 -23.38
CA ARG A 109 36.77 -38.74 -22.18
C ARG A 109 36.55 -37.25 -22.42
N ALA A 110 36.95 -36.73 -23.57
CA ALA A 110 36.72 -35.33 -23.96
C ALA A 110 35.22 -35.02 -24.11
N ASP A 111 34.42 -35.93 -24.66
CA ASP A 111 32.97 -35.79 -24.74
C ASP A 111 32.34 -35.80 -23.33
N ALA A 112 32.78 -36.71 -22.45
CA ALA A 112 32.33 -36.74 -21.06
C ALA A 112 32.71 -35.46 -20.29
N LEU A 113 33.94 -34.95 -20.47
CA LEU A 113 34.39 -33.69 -19.87
C LEU A 113 33.63 -32.50 -20.44
N THR A 114 33.36 -32.48 -21.76
CA THR A 114 32.56 -31.45 -22.41
C THR A 114 31.16 -31.40 -21.79
N ALA A 115 30.50 -32.56 -21.63
CA ALA A 115 29.19 -32.66 -21.01
C ALA A 115 29.22 -32.23 -19.52
N ALA A 116 30.26 -32.60 -18.77
CA ALA A 116 30.42 -32.21 -17.38
C ALA A 116 30.62 -30.70 -17.20
N VAL A 117 31.46 -30.07 -18.04
CA VAL A 117 31.69 -28.62 -18.06
C VAL A 117 30.42 -27.88 -18.46
N ALA A 118 29.73 -28.33 -19.51
CA ALA A 118 28.46 -27.74 -19.93
C ALA A 118 27.41 -27.81 -18.80
N GLY A 119 27.28 -28.97 -18.15
CA GLY A 119 26.36 -29.14 -17.01
C GLY A 119 26.68 -28.20 -15.85
N GLU A 120 27.96 -28.00 -15.51
CA GLU A 120 28.37 -27.05 -14.47
C GLU A 120 28.06 -25.59 -14.85
N LEU A 121 28.32 -25.19 -16.09
CA LEU A 121 27.99 -23.84 -16.57
C LEU A 121 26.48 -23.58 -16.49
N THR A 122 25.67 -24.53 -16.97
CA THR A 122 24.20 -24.47 -16.85
C THR A 122 23.77 -24.32 -15.40
N ARG A 123 24.37 -25.08 -14.46
CA ARG A 123 24.05 -24.94 -13.02
C ARG A 123 24.36 -23.56 -12.47
N ARG A 124 25.49 -22.96 -12.85
CA ARG A 124 25.86 -21.60 -12.42
C ARG A 124 24.96 -20.53 -13.02
N GLU A 125 24.60 -20.67 -14.29
CA GLU A 125 23.65 -19.77 -14.96
C GLU A 125 22.27 -19.83 -14.30
N HIS A 126 21.77 -21.03 -14.03
CA HIS A 126 20.53 -21.23 -13.28
C HIS A 126 20.60 -20.59 -11.88
N GLY A 127 21.72 -20.75 -11.17
CA GLY A 127 21.94 -20.09 -9.86
C GLY A 127 21.82 -18.57 -9.95
N ARG A 128 22.48 -17.94 -10.93
CA ARG A 128 22.38 -16.50 -11.17
C ARG A 128 20.96 -16.05 -11.52
N ALA A 129 20.24 -16.85 -12.31
CA ALA A 129 18.86 -16.55 -12.66
C ALA A 129 17.94 -16.54 -11.43
N LEU A 130 18.15 -17.47 -10.48
CA LEU A 130 17.45 -17.45 -9.20
C LEU A 130 17.81 -16.22 -8.36
N ASP A 131 19.08 -15.85 -8.30
CA ASP A 131 19.52 -14.67 -7.55
C ASP A 131 18.85 -13.39 -8.08
N LEU A 132 18.80 -13.21 -9.41
CA LEU A 132 18.15 -12.07 -10.06
C LEU A 132 16.64 -12.00 -9.78
N ILE A 133 15.93 -13.14 -9.78
CA ILE A 133 14.50 -13.15 -9.45
C ILE A 133 14.24 -12.80 -7.98
N LEU A 134 15.15 -13.21 -7.09
CA LEU A 134 14.96 -13.06 -5.64
C LEU A 134 15.50 -11.73 -5.10
N GLU A 135 16.34 -11.02 -5.87
CA GLU A 135 16.92 -9.73 -5.51
C GLU A 135 15.88 -8.69 -5.04
N PRO A 136 14.76 -8.45 -5.75
CA PRO A 136 13.78 -7.45 -5.34
C PRO A 136 13.13 -7.72 -3.98
N LEU A 137 13.13 -8.99 -3.52
CA LEU A 137 12.59 -9.32 -2.21
C LEU A 137 13.49 -8.82 -1.08
N GLN A 138 14.79 -8.65 -1.32
CA GLN A 138 15.77 -8.27 -0.29
C GLN A 138 15.55 -6.86 0.24
N GLU A 139 14.97 -5.98 -0.58
CA GLU A 139 14.67 -4.59 -0.21
C GLU A 139 13.41 -4.46 0.67
N LEU A 140 12.56 -5.49 0.71
CA LEU A 140 11.31 -5.45 1.46
C LEU A 140 11.51 -5.85 2.93
N VAL A 141 11.25 -4.89 3.81
CA VAL A 141 11.12 -5.11 5.26
C VAL A 141 9.77 -5.75 5.58
N ASP A 142 9.73 -6.65 6.56
CA ASP A 142 8.50 -7.30 7.07
C ASP A 142 7.67 -8.09 6.05
N ARG A 143 8.24 -8.46 4.89
CA ARG A 143 7.53 -9.20 3.83
C ARG A 143 6.82 -10.48 4.30
N GLU A 144 7.39 -11.19 5.27
CA GLU A 144 6.78 -12.39 5.84
C GLU A 144 5.53 -12.07 6.65
N ARG A 145 5.58 -11.01 7.47
CA ARG A 145 4.43 -10.53 8.24
C ARG A 145 3.33 -10.02 7.31
N LEU A 146 3.73 -9.29 6.28
CA LEU A 146 2.81 -8.65 5.34
C LEU A 146 2.20 -9.63 4.36
N ASP A 147 2.85 -10.72 3.96
CA ASP A 147 2.19 -11.77 3.17
C ASP A 147 2.79 -13.15 3.50
N PRO A 148 2.31 -13.79 4.59
CA PRO A 148 2.85 -15.07 5.04
C PRO A 148 2.63 -16.20 4.02
N ALA A 149 1.54 -16.14 3.25
CA ALA A 149 1.18 -17.18 2.28
C ALA A 149 2.05 -17.08 1.02
N GLY A 150 2.23 -15.88 0.47
CA GLY A 150 3.17 -15.65 -0.63
C GLY A 150 4.61 -15.93 -0.23
N HIS A 151 5.02 -15.56 0.99
CA HIS A 151 6.35 -15.88 1.51
C HIS A 151 6.64 -17.40 1.49
N ARG A 152 5.72 -18.21 2.03
CA ARG A 152 5.83 -19.68 2.02
C ARG A 152 5.86 -20.24 0.60
N SER A 153 5.03 -19.69 -0.29
CA SER A 153 4.94 -20.14 -1.69
C SER A 153 6.24 -19.87 -2.45
N VAL A 154 6.81 -18.67 -2.28
CA VAL A 154 8.11 -18.29 -2.85
C VAL A 154 9.23 -19.18 -2.29
N ALA A 155 9.24 -19.43 -0.98
CA ALA A 155 10.24 -20.30 -0.37
C ALA A 155 10.18 -21.73 -0.90
N ALA A 156 8.99 -22.30 -1.05
CA ALA A 156 8.79 -23.63 -1.62
C ALA A 156 9.25 -23.71 -3.09
N LEU A 157 8.84 -22.73 -3.92
CA LEU A 157 9.24 -22.67 -5.33
C LEU A 157 10.75 -22.42 -5.51
N ARG A 158 11.38 -21.66 -4.61
CA ARG A 158 12.83 -21.48 -4.59
C ARG A 158 13.54 -22.80 -4.35
N ALA A 159 13.14 -23.55 -3.33
CA ALA A 159 13.71 -24.85 -3.03
C ALA A 159 13.52 -25.82 -4.21
N GLU A 160 12.32 -25.86 -4.79
CA GLU A 160 12.03 -26.66 -6.00
C GLU A 160 12.96 -26.26 -7.15
N ALA A 161 13.14 -24.97 -7.43
CA ALA A 161 14.00 -24.50 -8.52
C ALA A 161 15.48 -24.82 -8.28
N GLN A 162 15.94 -24.75 -7.03
CA GLN A 162 17.29 -25.16 -6.63
C GLN A 162 17.52 -26.65 -6.92
N ASP A 163 16.57 -27.51 -6.58
CA ASP A 163 16.63 -28.96 -6.85
C ASP A 163 16.62 -29.29 -8.36
N ARG A 164 16.09 -28.40 -9.21
CA ARG A 164 16.08 -28.56 -10.69
C ARG A 164 17.31 -27.96 -11.37
N THR A 165 18.26 -27.42 -10.63
CA THR A 165 19.46 -26.78 -11.20
C THR A 165 20.26 -27.78 -12.05
N GLY A 166 20.51 -27.43 -13.32
CA GLY A 166 21.15 -28.31 -14.31
C GLY A 166 20.19 -29.08 -15.24
N ASP A 167 18.89 -29.16 -14.92
CA ASP A 167 17.86 -29.69 -15.83
C ASP A 167 17.17 -28.51 -16.55
N ALA A 168 17.65 -28.17 -17.76
CA ALA A 168 17.22 -26.97 -18.49
C ALA A 168 15.70 -26.86 -18.66
N ARG A 169 15.01 -27.98 -18.95
CA ARG A 169 13.57 -27.96 -19.22
C ARG A 169 12.78 -27.77 -17.94
N ARG A 170 13.09 -28.54 -16.89
CA ARG A 170 12.36 -28.45 -15.62
C ARG A 170 12.67 -27.15 -14.88
N PHE A 171 13.93 -26.69 -14.94
CA PHE A 171 14.31 -25.42 -14.36
C PHE A 171 13.55 -24.26 -14.98
N ALA A 172 13.43 -24.20 -16.32
CA ALA A 172 12.71 -23.12 -16.99
C ALA A 172 11.25 -23.00 -16.53
N GLU A 173 10.56 -24.13 -16.39
CA GLU A 173 9.17 -24.17 -15.90
C GLU A 173 9.06 -23.71 -14.43
N THR A 174 9.88 -24.26 -13.53
CA THR A 174 9.86 -23.87 -12.11
C THR A 174 10.32 -22.42 -11.92
N HIS A 175 11.28 -21.93 -12.70
CA HIS A 175 11.76 -20.55 -12.69
C HIS A 175 10.65 -19.57 -13.12
N GLN A 176 9.86 -19.90 -14.14
CA GLN A 176 8.70 -19.09 -14.54
C GLN A 176 7.64 -19.02 -13.43
N ARG A 177 7.33 -20.17 -12.81
CA ARG A 177 6.40 -20.23 -11.67
C ARG A 177 6.91 -19.43 -10.47
N LEU A 178 8.20 -19.53 -10.16
CA LEU A 178 8.86 -18.74 -9.12
C LEU A 178 8.75 -17.25 -9.43
N GLY A 179 9.08 -16.82 -10.65
CA GLY A 179 8.96 -15.42 -11.07
C GLY A 179 7.53 -14.87 -10.91
N ALA A 180 6.52 -15.64 -11.30
CA ALA A 180 5.12 -15.26 -11.10
C ALA A 180 4.75 -15.15 -9.61
N ALA A 181 5.19 -16.10 -8.78
CA ALA A 181 4.94 -16.08 -7.34
C ALA A 181 5.65 -14.90 -6.64
N VAL A 182 6.89 -14.59 -7.05
CA VAL A 182 7.62 -13.42 -6.56
C VAL A 182 6.90 -12.13 -6.95
N GLY A 183 6.44 -12.01 -8.20
CA GLY A 183 5.66 -10.86 -8.66
C GLY A 183 4.39 -10.64 -7.84
N ALA A 184 3.57 -11.69 -7.65
CA ALA A 184 2.34 -11.62 -6.86
C ALA A 184 2.60 -11.29 -5.38
N HIS A 185 3.67 -11.85 -4.80
CA HIS A 185 4.08 -11.55 -3.43
C HIS A 185 4.53 -10.10 -3.27
N LEU A 186 5.35 -9.58 -4.20
CA LEU A 186 5.79 -8.18 -4.21
C LEU A 186 4.61 -7.21 -4.29
N GLU A 187 3.65 -7.48 -5.18
CA GLU A 187 2.43 -6.68 -5.33
C GLU A 187 1.62 -6.66 -4.04
N THR A 188 1.33 -7.84 -3.47
CA THR A 188 0.57 -7.95 -2.22
C THR A 188 1.26 -7.23 -1.05
N VAL A 189 2.58 -7.36 -0.92
CA VAL A 189 3.34 -6.69 0.14
C VAL A 189 3.29 -5.17 -0.04
N ARG A 190 3.48 -4.65 -1.25
CA ARG A 190 3.42 -3.21 -1.54
C ARG A 190 2.03 -2.63 -1.29
N ASP A 191 0.98 -3.35 -1.70
CA ASP A 191 -0.41 -2.94 -1.45
C ASP A 191 -0.69 -2.84 0.04
N ARG A 192 -0.26 -3.83 0.83
CA ARG A 192 -0.43 -3.83 2.29
C ARG A 192 0.40 -2.73 2.96
N GLN A 193 1.62 -2.45 2.49
CA GLN A 193 2.41 -1.30 2.97
C GLN A 193 1.69 0.02 2.68
N GLY A 194 1.14 0.19 1.48
CA GLY A 194 0.35 1.36 1.10
C GLY A 194 -0.90 1.52 1.95
N GLN A 195 -1.59 0.43 2.26
CA GLN A 195 -2.76 0.43 3.17
C GLN A 195 -2.37 0.81 4.60
N LEU A 196 -1.28 0.26 5.14
CA LEU A 196 -0.78 0.61 6.47
C LEU A 196 -0.42 2.11 6.57
N LEU A 197 0.26 2.65 5.57
CA LEU A 197 0.60 4.08 5.52
C LEU A 197 -0.66 4.95 5.47
N ARG A 198 -1.65 4.56 4.66
CA ARG A 198 -2.93 5.30 4.55
C ARG A 198 -3.67 5.33 5.88
N LEU A 199 -3.83 4.18 6.54
CA LEU A 199 -4.51 4.09 7.84
C LEU A 199 -3.76 4.83 8.94
N ALA A 200 -2.42 4.83 8.91
CA ALA A 200 -1.60 5.62 9.83
C ALA A 200 -1.89 7.12 9.67
N THR A 201 -1.81 7.63 8.44
CA THR A 201 -2.11 9.03 8.13
C THR A 201 -3.53 9.40 8.57
N GLU A 202 -4.51 8.55 8.27
CA GLU A 202 -5.89 8.81 8.65
C GLU A 202 -6.10 8.81 10.16
N THR A 203 -5.45 7.91 10.89
CA THR A 203 -5.48 7.89 12.36
C THR A 203 -4.92 9.19 12.94
N ASP A 204 -3.81 9.70 12.39
CA ASP A 204 -3.21 10.96 12.83
C ASP A 204 -4.04 12.20 12.45
N GLU A 205 -4.71 12.18 11.30
CA GLU A 205 -5.67 13.22 10.89
C GLU A 205 -6.87 13.26 11.84
N LEU A 206 -7.45 12.10 12.17
CA LEU A 206 -8.55 11.99 13.14
C LEU A 206 -8.12 12.44 14.54
N ALA A 207 -6.92 12.06 14.98
CA ALA A 207 -6.37 12.51 16.25
C ALA A 207 -6.23 14.04 16.30
N SER A 208 -5.72 14.64 15.21
CA SER A 208 -5.55 16.09 15.09
C SER A 208 -6.89 16.82 15.10
N ARG A 209 -7.88 16.32 14.35
CA ARG A 209 -9.23 16.87 14.31
C ARG A 209 -9.91 16.79 15.68
N LEU A 210 -9.81 15.64 16.36
CA LEU A 210 -10.33 15.45 17.70
C LEU A 210 -9.68 16.43 18.69
N ALA A 211 -8.36 16.62 18.63
CA ALA A 211 -7.65 17.55 19.52
C ALA A 211 -8.13 19.00 19.34
N VAL A 212 -8.37 19.44 18.09
CA VAL A 212 -8.94 20.78 17.81
C VAL A 212 -10.33 20.92 18.42
N VAL A 213 -11.25 19.98 18.12
CA VAL A 213 -12.64 20.03 18.63
C VAL A 213 -12.67 20.04 20.17
N LEU A 214 -11.82 19.23 20.81
CA LEU A 214 -11.75 19.19 22.27
C LEU A 214 -11.15 20.49 22.87
N THR A 215 -10.23 21.14 22.16
CA THR A 215 -9.67 22.43 22.57
C THR A 215 -10.71 23.54 22.46
N ASP A 216 -11.49 23.56 21.38
CA ASP A 216 -12.57 24.52 21.18
C ASP A 216 -13.69 24.33 22.21
N ALA A 217 -14.05 23.07 22.50
CA ALA A 217 -15.00 22.74 23.56
C ALA A 217 -14.51 23.20 24.93
N GLU A 218 -13.24 22.96 25.28
CA GLU A 218 -12.64 23.41 26.54
C GLU A 218 -12.63 24.94 26.65
N ALA A 219 -12.24 25.64 25.59
CA ALA A 219 -12.24 27.11 25.55
C ALA A 219 -13.64 27.72 25.74
N ALA A 220 -14.68 27.02 25.28
CA ALA A 220 -16.07 27.41 25.45
C ALA A 220 -16.73 26.85 26.73
N GLY A 221 -16.01 26.11 27.57
CA GLY A 221 -16.56 25.48 28.77
C GLY A 221 -17.57 24.36 28.50
N VAL A 222 -17.54 23.76 27.31
CA VAL A 222 -18.41 22.66 26.90
C VAL A 222 -17.80 21.31 27.29
N ALA A 223 -18.49 20.56 28.14
CA ALA A 223 -18.05 19.22 28.54
C ALA A 223 -18.37 18.18 27.43
N VAL A 224 -17.34 17.44 26.99
CA VAL A 224 -17.48 16.33 26.04
C VAL A 224 -17.35 15.00 26.81
N ALA A 225 -18.46 14.28 26.96
CA ALA A 225 -18.54 13.09 27.83
C ALA A 225 -17.54 11.98 27.43
N GLU A 226 -17.34 11.75 26.13
CA GLU A 226 -16.50 10.66 25.61
C GLU A 226 -15.03 11.06 25.37
N ALA A 227 -14.61 12.27 25.77
CA ALA A 227 -13.30 12.81 25.40
C ALA A 227 -12.10 11.93 25.87
N ALA A 228 -12.18 11.34 27.05
CA ALA A 228 -11.13 10.46 27.56
C ALA A 228 -11.07 9.13 26.79
N GLU A 229 -12.23 8.54 26.50
CA GLU A 229 -12.34 7.28 25.76
C GLU A 229 -11.83 7.40 24.32
N LEU A 230 -12.15 8.51 23.64
CA LEU A 230 -11.69 8.76 22.27
C LEU A 230 -10.18 8.95 22.19
N ARG A 231 -9.56 9.60 23.19
CA ARG A 231 -8.09 9.73 23.25
C ARG A 231 -7.42 8.36 23.44
N VAL A 232 -7.95 7.55 24.36
CA VAL A 232 -7.46 6.18 24.56
C VAL A 232 -7.63 5.35 23.29
N GLU A 233 -8.75 5.48 22.58
CA GLU A 233 -8.97 4.75 21.32
C GLU A 233 -7.96 5.15 20.23
N VAL A 234 -7.60 6.42 20.13
CA VAL A 234 -6.53 6.89 19.21
C VAL A 234 -5.18 6.26 19.57
N ASP A 235 -4.82 6.23 20.85
CA ASP A 235 -3.56 5.65 21.30
C ASP A 235 -3.53 4.12 21.08
N ASP A 236 -4.62 3.42 21.40
CA ASP A 236 -4.79 2.00 21.09
C ASP A 236 -4.64 1.70 19.60
N LEU A 237 -5.16 2.56 18.72
CA LEU A 237 -5.03 2.39 17.27
C LEU A 237 -3.57 2.56 16.80
N ARG A 238 -2.82 3.46 17.44
CA ARG A 238 -1.39 3.64 17.19
C ARG A 238 -0.57 2.44 17.66
N GLU A 239 -0.96 1.77 18.75
CA GLU A 239 -0.35 0.50 19.18
C GLU A 239 -0.74 -0.66 18.26
N GLU A 240 -1.99 -0.72 17.81
CA GLU A 240 -2.50 -1.79 16.95
C GLU A 240 -1.85 -1.79 15.55
N ARG A 241 -1.41 -0.62 15.08
CA ARG A 241 -0.51 -0.49 13.91
C ARG A 241 0.70 -1.42 14.01
N ASP A 242 1.32 -1.53 15.18
CA ASP A 242 2.52 -2.33 15.38
C ASP A 242 2.22 -3.84 15.41
N ALA A 243 1.01 -4.21 15.83
CA ALA A 243 0.53 -5.59 15.82
C ALA A 243 0.23 -6.13 14.40
N GLY A 244 0.01 -5.25 13.41
CA GLY A 244 -0.13 -5.61 12.00
C GLY A 244 -1.46 -6.28 11.61
N ASN A 245 -2.51 -6.15 12.43
CA ASN A 245 -3.84 -6.68 12.11
C ASN A 245 -4.65 -5.65 11.28
N LEU A 246 -4.37 -5.61 9.98
CA LEU A 246 -4.87 -4.57 9.08
C LEU A 246 -6.40 -4.46 9.03
N SER A 247 -7.13 -5.58 8.89
CA SER A 247 -8.59 -5.55 8.78
C SER A 247 -9.27 -5.08 10.08
N ARG A 248 -8.69 -5.43 11.24
CA ARG A 248 -9.17 -4.94 12.53
C ARG A 248 -8.89 -3.45 12.67
N TRP A 249 -7.70 -3.00 12.28
CA TRP A 249 -7.32 -1.59 12.32
C TRP A 249 -8.24 -0.74 11.42
N GLU A 250 -8.47 -1.15 10.18
CA GLU A 250 -9.38 -0.48 9.23
C GLU A 250 -10.78 -0.31 9.81
N HIS A 251 -11.36 -1.39 10.37
CA HIS A 251 -12.67 -1.34 11.00
C HIS A 251 -12.74 -0.36 12.19
N ARG A 252 -11.69 -0.31 13.00
CA ARG A 252 -11.62 0.60 14.16
C ARG A 252 -11.42 2.06 13.73
N VAL A 253 -10.60 2.33 12.70
CA VAL A 253 -10.44 3.69 12.14
C VAL A 253 -11.76 4.20 11.60
N ASP A 254 -12.52 3.36 10.88
CA ASP A 254 -13.87 3.71 10.42
C ASP A 254 -14.83 4.00 11.58
N GLY A 255 -14.72 3.25 12.68
CA GLY A 255 -15.47 3.47 13.91
C GLY A 255 -15.14 4.82 14.54
N LEU A 256 -13.85 5.09 14.75
CA LEU A 256 -13.34 6.34 15.30
C LEU A 256 -13.76 7.53 14.43
N ARG A 257 -13.67 7.43 13.09
CA ARG A 257 -14.10 8.49 12.16
C ARG A 257 -15.54 8.94 12.44
N ARG A 258 -16.47 7.99 12.50
CA ARG A 258 -17.90 8.28 12.77
C ARG A 258 -18.11 8.92 14.15
N ARG A 259 -17.36 8.47 15.18
CA ARG A 259 -17.46 9.04 16.52
C ARG A 259 -16.91 10.46 16.59
N VAL A 260 -15.76 10.71 15.96
CA VAL A 260 -15.17 12.06 15.86
C VAL A 260 -16.11 13.00 15.10
N GLU A 261 -16.74 12.54 14.02
CA GLU A 261 -17.76 13.32 13.28
C GLU A 261 -18.97 13.64 14.16
N ALA A 262 -19.48 12.69 14.92
CA ALA A 262 -20.60 12.91 15.84
C ALA A 262 -20.24 13.92 16.94
N VAL A 263 -19.09 13.75 17.60
CA VAL A 263 -18.60 14.70 18.61
C VAL A 263 -18.37 16.09 18.01
N THR A 264 -17.83 16.18 16.80
CA THR A 264 -17.68 17.48 16.10
C THR A 264 -19.04 18.15 15.95
N ALA A 265 -20.03 17.42 15.42
CA ALA A 265 -21.37 17.97 15.18
C ALA A 265 -22.07 18.39 16.49
N ASP A 266 -21.92 17.61 17.56
CA ASP A 266 -22.50 17.92 18.87
C ASP A 266 -21.86 19.16 19.50
N VAL A 267 -20.53 19.29 19.41
CA VAL A 267 -19.80 20.48 19.90
C VAL A 267 -20.18 21.71 19.07
N ASP A 268 -20.17 21.62 17.74
CA ASP A 268 -20.56 22.73 16.87
C ASP A 268 -21.99 23.22 17.17
N ALA A 269 -22.94 22.29 17.27
CA ALA A 269 -24.33 22.63 17.61
C ALA A 269 -24.45 23.32 18.98
N ARG A 270 -23.60 22.94 19.93
CA ARG A 270 -23.54 23.53 21.25
C ARG A 270 -22.90 24.91 21.25
N LEU A 271 -21.82 25.12 20.49
CA LEU A 271 -21.20 26.43 20.30
C LEU A 271 -22.17 27.41 19.64
N ASP A 272 -22.86 26.99 18.58
CA ASP A 272 -23.92 27.76 17.91
C ASP A 272 -25.05 28.14 18.88
N GLN A 273 -25.38 27.25 19.82
CA GLN A 273 -26.37 27.51 20.85
C GLN A 273 -25.90 28.60 21.83
N LEU A 274 -24.65 28.53 22.30
CA LEU A 274 -24.06 29.53 23.18
C LEU A 274 -23.93 30.90 22.49
N GLU A 275 -23.48 30.94 21.24
CA GLU A 275 -23.37 32.19 20.47
C GLU A 275 -24.73 32.87 20.29
N ARG A 276 -25.78 32.10 19.94
CA ARG A 276 -27.14 32.65 19.82
C ARG A 276 -27.67 33.18 21.15
N MET A 277 -27.39 32.50 22.27
CA MET A 277 -27.77 33.00 23.59
C MET A 277 -27.04 34.31 23.93
N ALA A 278 -25.74 34.40 23.65
CA ALA A 278 -24.95 35.61 23.86
C ALA A 278 -25.52 36.79 23.07
N VAL A 279 -25.85 36.60 21.79
CA VAL A 279 -26.48 37.62 20.94
C VAL A 279 -27.82 38.09 21.53
N ILE A 280 -28.65 37.17 22.03
CA ILE A 280 -29.95 37.54 22.65
C ILE A 280 -29.74 38.32 23.95
N VAL A 281 -28.79 37.91 24.79
CA VAL A 281 -28.48 38.59 26.05
C VAL A 281 -27.94 39.99 25.79
N GLU A 282 -27.08 40.15 24.79
CA GLU A 282 -26.55 41.45 24.35
C GLU A 282 -27.69 42.34 23.84
N ALA A 283 -28.52 41.83 22.91
CA ALA A 283 -29.66 42.56 22.36
C ALA A 283 -30.68 42.94 23.45
N ALA A 284 -30.97 42.04 24.38
CA ALA A 284 -31.85 42.29 25.51
C ALA A 284 -31.26 43.39 26.42
N SER A 285 -29.98 43.29 26.77
CA SER A 285 -29.30 44.30 27.58
C SER A 285 -29.32 45.70 26.93
N ALA A 286 -29.17 45.76 25.61
CA ALA A 286 -29.26 47.01 24.84
C ALA A 286 -30.69 47.56 24.73
N ALA A 287 -31.71 46.69 24.70
CA ALA A 287 -33.12 47.08 24.57
C ALA A 287 -33.75 47.55 25.90
N LEU A 288 -33.27 47.05 27.05
CA LEU A 288 -33.84 47.34 28.37
C LEU A 288 -33.93 48.84 28.72
N PRO A 289 -32.90 49.69 28.51
CA PRO A 289 -32.98 51.11 28.84
C PRO A 289 -34.10 51.85 28.12
N ALA A 290 -34.33 51.54 26.84
CA ALA A 290 -35.39 52.14 26.05
C ALA A 290 -36.80 51.67 26.47
N ALA A 291 -36.89 50.54 27.19
CA ALA A 291 -38.11 50.07 27.82
C ALA A 291 -38.34 50.68 29.23
N GLY A 292 -37.40 51.47 29.76
CA GLY A 292 -37.46 52.02 31.12
C GLY A 292 -36.91 51.09 32.21
N LEU A 293 -36.11 50.09 31.82
CA LEU A 293 -35.49 49.12 32.70
C LEU A 293 -33.96 49.31 32.73
N ARG A 294 -33.33 49.08 33.87
CA ARG A 294 -31.87 49.14 34.04
C ARG A 294 -31.32 47.77 34.40
N VAL A 295 -30.32 47.28 33.66
CA VAL A 295 -29.61 46.03 34.02
C VAL A 295 -28.90 46.21 35.36
N VAL A 296 -29.07 45.23 36.26
CA VAL A 296 -28.34 45.17 37.53
C VAL A 296 -26.94 44.64 37.27
N SER A 297 -25.92 45.45 37.54
CA SER A 297 -24.51 45.07 37.35
C SER A 297 -24.16 43.83 38.16
N GLY A 298 -23.50 42.84 37.53
CA GLY A 298 -23.09 41.60 38.18
C GLY A 298 -24.21 40.59 38.44
N SER A 299 -25.43 40.84 37.93
CA SER A 299 -26.55 39.89 38.05
C SER A 299 -26.54 38.79 36.99
N LEU A 300 -25.67 38.90 35.99
CA LEU A 300 -25.56 37.92 34.91
C LEU A 300 -24.93 36.63 35.44
N ALA A 301 -25.68 35.54 35.32
CA ALA A 301 -25.27 34.20 35.70
C ALA A 301 -25.52 33.26 34.52
N GLU A 302 -24.45 32.68 34.00
CA GLU A 302 -24.50 31.67 32.95
C GLU A 302 -24.61 30.27 33.59
N ARG A 303 -25.50 29.45 33.05
CA ARG A 303 -25.65 28.02 33.37
C ARG A 303 -25.79 27.26 32.06
N ASP A 304 -25.58 25.94 32.08
CA ASP A 304 -25.54 25.09 30.88
C ASP A 304 -26.53 25.51 29.78
N SER A 305 -27.83 25.45 30.02
CA SER A 305 -28.84 25.79 29.00
C SER A 305 -29.57 27.12 29.24
N THR A 306 -29.08 27.96 30.16
CA THR A 306 -29.79 29.19 30.53
C THR A 306 -28.85 30.32 30.92
N VAL A 307 -29.13 31.53 30.45
CA VAL A 307 -28.50 32.76 30.98
C VAL A 307 -29.55 33.52 31.75
N VAL A 308 -29.26 33.84 33.02
CA VAL A 308 -30.15 34.58 33.91
C VAL A 308 -29.53 35.94 34.22
N PHE A 309 -30.31 37.02 34.14
CA PHE A 309 -29.88 38.34 34.59
C PHE A 309 -31.06 39.16 35.10
N VAL A 310 -30.79 40.15 35.94
CA VAL A 310 -31.82 40.95 36.61
C VAL A 310 -31.85 42.35 36.01
N ALA A 311 -33.05 42.79 35.65
CA ALA A 311 -33.36 44.18 35.33
C ALA A 311 -34.15 44.82 36.46
N GLN A 312 -33.94 46.12 36.68
CA GLN A 312 -34.59 46.90 37.71
C GLN A 312 -35.43 48.02 37.08
N ARG A 313 -36.64 48.18 37.59
CA ARG A 313 -37.52 49.30 37.26
C ARG A 313 -37.10 50.59 37.96
N ALA A 314 -37.69 51.71 37.54
CA ALA A 314 -37.50 53.00 38.20
C ALA A 314 -37.96 53.02 39.67
N ASP A 315 -38.94 52.18 40.04
CA ASP A 315 -39.44 52.01 41.41
C ASP A 315 -38.55 51.11 42.29
N GLY A 316 -37.50 50.52 41.72
CA GLY A 316 -36.57 49.62 42.40
C GLY A 316 -36.96 48.15 42.38
N SER A 317 -38.14 47.77 41.90
CA SER A 317 -38.56 46.38 41.75
C SER A 317 -37.75 45.65 40.67
N ALA A 318 -37.58 44.34 40.85
CA ALA A 318 -36.73 43.50 40.01
C ALA A 318 -37.56 42.64 39.06
N ILE A 319 -37.07 42.49 37.84
CA ILE A 319 -37.53 41.55 36.83
C ILE A 319 -36.33 40.66 36.51
N GLU A 320 -36.44 39.37 36.80
CA GLU A 320 -35.50 38.35 36.36
C GLU A 320 -35.82 37.97 34.92
N LEU A 321 -34.81 38.06 34.04
CA LEU A 321 -34.86 37.60 32.67
C LEU A 321 -34.05 36.31 32.57
N THR A 322 -34.67 35.26 32.04
CA THR A 322 -34.00 33.99 31.76
C THR A 322 -34.06 33.70 30.26
N VAL A 323 -32.91 33.70 29.60
CA VAL A 323 -32.76 33.21 28.22
C VAL A 323 -32.53 31.71 28.30
N HIS A 324 -33.48 30.93 27.81
CA HIS A 324 -33.34 29.49 27.63
C HIS A 324 -32.81 29.20 26.23
N ALA A 325 -31.85 28.28 26.20
CA ALA A 325 -31.36 27.71 24.98
C ALA A 325 -32.49 26.97 24.25
N GLY A 326 -32.63 27.19 22.95
CA GLY A 326 -33.75 26.64 22.17
C GLY A 326 -33.72 25.12 21.99
N ASP A 327 -34.90 24.51 21.89
CA ASP A 327 -35.13 23.09 21.61
C ASP A 327 -35.29 22.80 20.10
N GLY A 328 -34.72 23.66 19.25
CA GLY A 328 -34.90 23.63 17.80
C GLY A 328 -36.03 24.53 17.27
N ARG A 329 -36.89 25.10 18.14
CA ARG A 329 -37.91 26.10 17.75
C ARG A 329 -37.48 27.56 17.95
N GLY A 330 -36.26 27.78 18.41
CA GLY A 330 -35.73 29.10 18.78
C GLY A 330 -35.49 29.21 20.28
N ASN A 331 -34.70 30.20 20.68
CA ASN A 331 -34.42 30.49 22.09
C ASN A 331 -35.65 31.11 22.76
N ARG A 332 -35.89 30.80 24.03
CA ARG A 332 -37.04 31.30 24.78
C ARG A 332 -36.58 32.32 25.82
N LEU A 333 -37.20 33.49 25.83
CA LEU A 333 -36.98 34.50 26.87
C LEU A 333 -38.13 34.45 27.88
N GLU A 334 -37.82 34.05 29.11
CA GLU A 334 -38.74 33.99 30.24
C GLU A 334 -38.53 35.18 31.18
N TYR A 335 -39.61 35.66 31.78
CA TYR A 335 -39.62 36.78 32.70
C TYR A 335 -40.24 36.35 34.03
N ARG A 336 -39.61 36.70 35.16
CA ARG A 336 -40.17 36.55 36.50
C ARG A 336 -40.10 37.88 37.23
N SER A 337 -41.25 38.39 37.67
CA SER A 337 -41.34 39.65 38.41
C SER A 337 -41.77 39.40 39.85
N ASP A 338 -41.10 40.05 40.80
CA ASP A 338 -41.52 40.06 42.20
C ASP A 338 -42.48 41.24 42.44
N GLY A 339 -43.80 40.99 42.47
CA GLY A 339 -44.81 42.00 42.77
C GLY A 339 -46.18 41.75 42.15
N VAL A 340 -47.22 42.38 42.69
CA VAL A 340 -48.57 42.40 42.11
C VAL A 340 -48.78 43.79 41.48
N ASP A 341 -48.57 43.90 40.17
CA ASP A 341 -48.58 45.18 39.45
C ASP A 341 -49.86 45.39 38.65
N THR A 342 -50.99 45.50 39.34
CA THR A 342 -52.22 45.99 38.70
C THR A 342 -52.41 47.46 39.01
N VAL A 343 -52.26 48.31 37.99
CA VAL A 343 -52.72 49.69 38.04
C VAL A 343 -54.19 49.70 37.63
N VAL A 344 -55.04 50.26 38.49
CA VAL A 344 -56.47 50.41 38.23
C VAL A 344 -56.70 51.81 37.68
N GLU A 345 -56.84 51.93 36.37
CA GLU A 345 -57.22 53.19 35.73
C GLU A 345 -58.74 53.27 35.61
N THR A 346 -59.32 54.40 36.00
CA THR A 346 -60.75 54.66 35.80
C THR A 346 -60.89 55.61 34.62
N SER A 347 -61.57 55.15 33.57
CA SER A 347 -61.97 55.96 32.43
C SER A 347 -62.81 57.16 32.90
N PRO A 348 -62.79 58.28 32.16
CA PRO A 348 -63.74 59.38 32.36
C PRO A 348 -65.22 58.95 32.39
N ASP A 349 -65.54 57.81 31.76
CA ASP A 349 -66.88 57.22 31.71
C ASP A 349 -67.16 56.22 32.86
N GLY A 350 -66.23 56.07 33.81
CA GLY A 350 -66.38 55.20 34.99
C GLY A 350 -65.96 53.74 34.81
N GLU A 351 -65.55 53.34 33.60
CA GLU A 351 -65.02 51.99 33.34
C GLU A 351 -63.65 51.81 33.99
N THR A 352 -63.48 50.75 34.77
CA THR A 352 -62.23 50.45 35.45
C THR A 352 -61.40 49.45 34.65
N PHE A 353 -60.25 49.90 34.15
CA PHE A 353 -59.29 49.06 33.44
C PHE A 353 -58.18 48.66 34.41
N ARG A 354 -57.93 47.34 34.52
CA ARG A 354 -56.73 46.83 35.18
C ARG A 354 -55.63 46.73 34.13
N CYS A 355 -54.70 47.67 34.18
CA CYS A 355 -53.47 47.64 33.39
C CYS A 355 -52.40 46.91 34.18
N ASP A 356 -51.96 45.78 33.64
CA ASP A 356 -50.78 45.10 34.12
C ASP A 356 -49.59 45.92 33.61
N LEU A 357 -49.00 46.72 34.50
CA LEU A 357 -47.89 47.62 34.18
C LEU A 357 -46.68 46.81 33.65
N THR A 358 -46.56 45.56 34.06
CA THR A 358 -45.51 44.64 33.60
C THR A 358 -45.74 44.20 32.16
N GLU A 359 -46.99 43.94 31.75
CA GLU A 359 -47.32 43.62 30.36
C GLU A 359 -46.88 44.74 29.40
N GLU A 360 -47.27 46.00 29.67
CA GLU A 360 -46.94 47.13 28.78
C GLU A 360 -45.42 47.36 28.67
N LEU A 361 -44.71 47.24 29.80
CA LEU A 361 -43.25 47.35 29.82
C LEU A 361 -42.59 46.26 28.98
N LEU A 362 -43.08 45.02 29.08
CA LEU A 362 -42.53 43.88 28.34
C LEU A 362 -42.86 43.96 26.84
N GLU A 363 -44.02 44.46 26.43
CA GLU A 363 -44.35 44.69 25.01
C GLU A 363 -43.48 45.81 24.39
N ARG A 364 -43.24 46.87 25.16
CA ARG A 364 -42.29 47.92 24.77
C ARG A 364 -40.88 47.37 24.64
N PHE A 365 -40.46 46.52 25.57
CA PHE A 365 -39.20 45.80 25.52
C PHE A 365 -39.09 44.93 24.26
N HIS A 366 -40.10 44.12 23.92
CA HIS A 366 -40.13 43.31 22.69
C HIS A 366 -39.99 44.16 21.42
N THR A 367 -40.64 45.33 21.39
CA THR A 367 -40.49 46.28 20.27
C THR A 367 -39.06 46.79 20.14
N GLN A 368 -38.38 47.08 21.26
CA GLN A 368 -36.97 47.49 21.23
C GLN A 368 -36.03 46.33 20.89
N LEU A 369 -36.33 45.13 21.37
CA LEU A 369 -35.59 43.91 21.06
C LEU A 369 -35.63 43.61 19.55
N GLY A 370 -36.79 43.81 18.91
CA GLY A 370 -36.92 43.70 17.44
C GLY A 370 -36.06 44.70 16.67
N ARG A 371 -35.83 45.91 17.21
CA ARG A 371 -34.90 46.89 16.62
C ARG A 371 -33.43 46.49 16.76
N GLN A 372 -33.11 45.62 17.73
CA GLN A 372 -31.80 44.98 17.89
C GLN A 372 -31.67 43.70 17.06
N GLY A 373 -32.62 43.40 16.17
CA GLY A 373 -32.57 42.24 15.28
C GLY A 373 -33.07 40.93 15.89
N VAL A 374 -33.64 40.96 17.11
CA VAL A 374 -34.21 39.77 17.76
C VAL A 374 -35.74 39.90 17.81
N ALA A 375 -36.43 39.16 16.94
CA ALA A 375 -37.89 39.14 16.90
C ALA A 375 -38.47 38.28 18.03
N ALA A 376 -39.51 38.77 18.70
CA ALA A 376 -40.27 38.02 19.70
C ALA A 376 -41.69 37.75 19.18
N ASP A 377 -42.18 36.51 19.37
CA ASP A 377 -43.52 36.08 18.96
C ASP A 377 -44.65 36.57 19.89
N GLY A 378 -44.40 37.68 20.60
CA GLY A 378 -45.29 38.25 21.62
C GLY A 378 -45.20 37.60 22.99
N LEU A 379 -45.90 38.18 23.97
CA LEU A 379 -45.98 37.67 25.34
C LEU A 379 -47.06 36.62 25.50
N HIS A 380 -46.71 35.48 26.10
CA HIS A 380 -47.61 34.34 26.37
C HIS A 380 -47.58 33.97 27.85
N TRP A 381 -48.74 33.78 28.48
CA TRP A 381 -48.88 33.23 29.85
C TRP A 381 -50.21 32.48 30.01
N GLU A 382 -50.30 31.63 31.04
CA GLU A 382 -51.51 30.86 31.34
C GLU A 382 -52.66 31.80 31.74
N GLY A 383 -53.76 31.78 30.98
CA GLY A 383 -54.93 32.65 31.21
C GLY A 383 -54.91 33.99 30.46
N LYS A 384 -53.94 34.25 29.57
CA LYS A 384 -53.96 35.44 28.70
C LYS A 384 -55.23 35.44 27.82
N PRO A 385 -56.11 36.45 27.90
CA PRO A 385 -57.28 36.53 27.03
C PRO A 385 -56.83 36.69 25.58
N GLY A 386 -57.35 35.88 24.66
CA GLY A 386 -56.96 35.90 23.24
C GLY A 386 -57.42 37.13 22.44
N GLN A 387 -57.94 38.17 23.10
CA GLN A 387 -58.33 39.42 22.47
C GLN A 387 -57.23 40.47 22.64
N PRO A 388 -56.75 41.08 21.55
CA PRO A 388 -55.76 42.16 21.64
C PRO A 388 -56.34 43.34 22.41
N ARG A 389 -55.54 43.90 23.31
CA ARG A 389 -55.89 45.06 24.14
C ARG A 389 -56.21 46.27 23.23
N PRO A 390 -57.17 47.14 23.58
CA PRO A 390 -57.31 48.43 22.93
C PRO A 390 -55.97 49.21 23.05
N PRO A 391 -55.52 49.92 22.01
CA PRO A 391 -54.26 50.65 22.05
C PRO A 391 -54.25 51.65 23.22
N ALA A 392 -53.14 51.70 23.95
CA ALA A 392 -52.93 52.68 25.02
C ALA A 392 -53.16 54.09 24.46
N ARG A 393 -54.20 54.77 24.97
CA ARG A 393 -54.43 56.18 24.62
C ARG A 393 -53.30 56.98 25.27
N GLN A 394 -52.39 57.51 24.45
CA GLN A 394 -51.43 58.52 24.90
C GLN A 394 -52.19 59.58 25.68
N ALA A 395 -51.82 59.78 26.95
CA ALA A 395 -52.30 60.90 27.73
C ALA A 395 -52.01 62.17 26.92
N ARG A 396 -53.06 62.80 26.38
CA ARG A 396 -52.95 64.09 25.72
C ARG A 396 -52.30 65.03 26.72
N GLU A 397 -51.10 65.47 26.42
CA GLU A 397 -50.46 66.60 27.07
C GLU A 397 -51.49 67.72 27.18
N ARG A 398 -51.82 68.08 28.42
CA ARG A 398 -52.74 69.17 28.71
C ARG A 398 -52.06 70.43 28.18
N ALA A 399 -52.63 70.99 27.11
CA ALA A 399 -52.23 72.28 26.58
C ALA A 399 -52.18 73.29 27.74
N GLY A 400 -51.00 73.88 27.96
CA GLY A 400 -50.85 75.03 28.83
C GLY A 400 -51.79 76.12 28.31
N HIS A 401 -52.91 76.27 29.00
CA HIS A 401 -53.86 77.32 28.74
C HIS A 401 -53.27 78.62 29.29
N ASP A 402 -52.99 79.54 28.37
CA ASP A 402 -52.79 80.96 28.63
C ASP A 402 -53.74 81.46 29.71
N ASP A 403 -53.19 81.88 30.85
CA ASP A 403 -53.90 82.75 31.78
C ASP A 403 -53.54 84.20 31.47
N ARG A 404 -54.29 84.77 30.52
CA ARG A 404 -54.54 86.22 30.49
C ARG A 404 -55.91 86.46 31.10
N SER A 405 -55.96 87.02 32.31
CA SER A 405 -56.50 88.37 32.61
C SER A 405 -57.25 88.43 33.94
N ARG A 406 -56.78 89.26 34.88
CA ARG A 406 -57.45 90.49 35.41
C ARG A 406 -56.91 90.89 36.79
N GLN A 407 -56.12 91.96 36.85
CA GLN A 407 -56.59 93.30 37.24
C GLN A 407 -55.62 94.36 36.71
#